data_AF-A0A6I1ZNT2-F1
#
_entry.id   AF-A0A6I1ZNT2-F1
#
_cell.length_a   1.000
_cell.length_b   1.000
_cell.length_c   1.000
_cell.angle_alpha   90.00
_cell.angle_beta   90.00
_cell.angle_gamma   90.00
#
_symmetry.space_group_name_H-M   'P 1'
#
loop_
_entity.id
_entity.type
_entity.pdbx_description
1 polymer ?
#
loop_
_entity_poly.entity_id
_entity_poly.type
_entity_poly.pdbx_seq_one_letter_code
_entity_poly.pdbx_strand_id
1 'polypeptide(L)'
;MSSWWNGPRPATCPTPTTRRLNVGRVSFAVLEDRKFKSGCNGLVPPTTSGRADHVIDPDFDPKTFDVPGAKLLGDRQLAFLADWAADWRDADMKAALSQTVFAGVATLHGAELFRLVADLDCNGWPQTGRNQALHELRRGFAFMVGGDQHLSTIVHHGIDDWNDAGWSFCVPSIANFYPRAWVPLTPGGNREAGMPDYTGKFLDGLGNHVTVWAATNPGKPTGREPAALHDRMPGYGIVRFNKAERTITIECWPRYADPSNPDERQYPGWPKTISQLDNYGRRAVRYLPTIKVRGMADPVLQVIDEADGEIVYTLRIKGSSFRPKVFREGVYTLKVGEPGTEKMKTLTGIQSLAPEKSRMIRVKF
;
A
#
# COMPACT_ATOMS: atom_id res chain seq x y z
N MET A 1 -25.77 12.54 5.43
CA MET A 1 -24.94 11.37 5.79
C MET A 1 -24.13 11.66 7.07
N SER A 2 -24.77 12.11 8.15
CA SER A 2 -24.10 12.59 9.38
C SER A 2 -24.25 11.65 10.59
N SER A 3 -24.80 10.44 10.42
CA SER A 3 -25.15 9.55 11.54
C SER A 3 -24.12 8.47 11.87
N TRP A 4 -22.95 8.43 11.24
CA TRP A 4 -21.90 7.41 11.52
C TRP A 4 -20.87 7.84 12.57
N TRP A 5 -20.97 9.07 13.09
CA TRP A 5 -19.91 9.71 13.90
C TRP A 5 -20.20 9.83 15.41
N ASN A 6 -21.25 9.16 15.88
CA ASN A 6 -21.43 8.91 17.31
C ASN A 6 -20.59 7.68 17.67
N GLY A 7 -19.59 7.87 18.52
CA GLY A 7 -18.40 7.02 18.63
C GLY A 7 -18.66 5.51 18.77
N PRO A 8 -17.72 4.67 18.28
CA PRO A 8 -17.89 3.24 18.39
C PRO A 8 -17.68 2.80 19.85
N ARG A 9 -18.68 2.14 20.44
CA ARG A 9 -18.35 0.99 21.28
C ARG A 9 -17.70 -0.02 20.33
N PRO A 10 -16.54 -0.62 20.65
CA PRO A 10 -15.94 -1.62 19.80
C PRO A 10 -16.99 -2.68 19.47
N ALA A 11 -17.34 -2.81 18.18
CA ALA A 11 -18.35 -3.75 17.75
C ALA A 11 -17.84 -5.16 18.06
N THR A 12 -18.50 -5.86 18.98
CA THR A 12 -18.35 -7.30 19.22
C THR A 12 -18.97 -8.12 18.09
N CYS A 13 -18.88 -7.67 16.83
CA CYS A 13 -19.42 -8.38 15.68
C CYS A 13 -18.58 -9.67 15.50
N PRO A 14 -19.16 -10.84 15.81
CA PRO A 14 -18.39 -12.06 16.05
C PRO A 14 -17.91 -12.72 14.76
N THR A 15 -18.42 -12.30 13.60
CA THR A 15 -17.99 -12.84 12.30
C THR A 15 -16.82 -12.00 11.78
N PRO A 16 -15.59 -12.55 11.73
CA PRO A 16 -14.45 -11.87 11.14
C PRO A 16 -14.61 -11.92 9.62
N THR A 17 -14.53 -10.78 8.94
CA THR A 17 -14.42 -10.75 7.48
C THR A 17 -12.96 -10.61 7.01
N THR A 18 -12.04 -10.27 7.92
CA THR A 18 -10.60 -10.38 7.69
C THR A 18 -10.26 -11.81 7.32
N ARG A 19 -9.76 -12.01 6.09
CA ARG A 19 -9.46 -13.34 5.58
C ARG A 19 -8.40 -13.32 4.50
N ARG A 20 -7.79 -14.48 4.30
CA ARG A 20 -6.99 -14.78 3.12
C ARG A 20 -7.91 -15.30 2.02
N LEU A 21 -7.72 -14.80 0.80
CA LEU A 21 -8.27 -15.37 -0.43
C LEU A 21 -7.11 -15.71 -1.36
N ASN A 22 -7.17 -16.84 -2.08
CA ASN A 22 -6.17 -17.18 -3.09
C ASN A 22 -6.86 -17.41 -4.42
N VAL A 23 -6.51 -16.62 -5.43
CA VAL A 23 -7.07 -16.70 -6.78
C VAL A 23 -5.93 -16.76 -7.77
N GLY A 24 -5.85 -17.86 -8.53
CA GLY A 24 -4.81 -18.01 -9.56
C GLY A 24 -3.38 -17.90 -9.03
N ARG A 25 -3.11 -18.30 -7.77
CA ARG A 25 -1.83 -18.15 -7.06
C ARG A 25 -1.44 -16.70 -6.74
N VAL A 26 -2.39 -15.78 -6.73
CA VAL A 26 -2.26 -14.47 -6.09
C VAL A 26 -2.99 -14.52 -4.77
N SER A 27 -2.27 -14.30 -3.67
CA SER A 27 -2.89 -14.29 -2.35
C SER A 27 -3.32 -12.87 -1.98
N PHE A 28 -4.58 -12.73 -1.61
CA PHE A 28 -5.20 -11.49 -1.15
C PHE A 28 -5.41 -11.52 0.36
N ALA A 29 -4.98 -10.48 1.06
CA ALA A 29 -5.46 -10.15 2.39
C ALA A 29 -6.67 -9.22 2.26
N VAL A 30 -7.83 -9.64 2.74
CA VAL A 30 -9.03 -8.78 2.80
C VAL A 30 -9.08 -8.15 4.19
N LEU A 31 -9.07 -6.82 4.26
CA LEU A 31 -8.98 -6.05 5.50
C LEU A 31 -10.33 -5.44 5.89
N GLU A 32 -10.50 -5.20 7.17
CA GLU A 32 -11.67 -4.57 7.80
C GLU A 32 -11.26 -3.23 8.42
N ASP A 33 -10.62 -2.35 7.64
CA ASP A 33 -10.03 -1.11 8.17
C ASP A 33 -11.07 -0.17 8.83
N ARG A 34 -12.33 -0.18 8.40
CA ARG A 34 -13.42 0.61 9.03
C ARG A 34 -13.91 0.03 10.35
N LYS A 35 -13.86 -1.29 10.54
CA LYS A 35 -14.42 -1.96 11.73
C LYS A 35 -13.57 -1.71 12.97
N PHE A 36 -12.26 -1.64 12.78
CA PHE A 36 -11.29 -1.56 13.87
C PHE A 36 -10.67 -0.17 14.03
N LYS A 37 -10.84 0.72 13.05
CA LYS A 37 -10.33 2.08 13.11
C LYS A 37 -11.05 2.89 14.18
N SER A 38 -10.27 3.61 14.97
CA SER A 38 -10.78 4.53 15.99
C SER A 38 -11.60 5.65 15.34
N GLY A 39 -12.67 6.10 15.99
CA GLY A 39 -13.33 7.36 15.64
C GLY A 39 -12.49 8.53 16.14
N CYS A 40 -12.30 9.56 15.32
CA CYS A 40 -11.53 10.76 15.72
C CYS A 40 -12.29 11.67 16.70
N ASN A 41 -13.62 11.69 16.64
CA ASN A 41 -14.45 12.57 17.48
C ASN A 41 -14.24 12.29 18.97
N GLY A 42 -13.77 13.31 19.70
CA GLY A 42 -13.43 13.22 21.13
C GLY A 42 -12.10 12.51 21.44
N LEU A 43 -11.39 12.01 20.42
CA LEU A 43 -10.09 11.35 20.56
C LEU A 43 -8.93 12.27 20.17
N VAL A 44 -9.14 13.18 19.21
CA VAL A 44 -8.16 14.18 18.75
C VAL A 44 -8.67 15.60 19.07
N PRO A 45 -7.82 16.65 18.99
CA PRO A 45 -8.27 18.02 19.14
C PRO A 45 -9.46 18.36 18.22
N PRO A 46 -10.44 19.14 18.68
CA PRO A 46 -11.60 19.48 17.87
C PRO A 46 -11.19 20.30 16.65
N THR A 47 -11.79 20.00 15.51
CA THR A 47 -11.62 20.76 14.28
C THR A 47 -12.60 21.92 14.21
N THR A 48 -12.25 22.97 13.46
CA THR A 48 -13.09 24.16 13.26
C THR A 48 -14.02 24.06 12.05
N SER A 49 -13.97 22.95 11.30
CA SER A 49 -14.74 22.72 10.07
C SER A 49 -16.20 22.30 10.31
N GLY A 50 -16.60 22.08 11.56
CA GLY A 50 -17.88 21.46 11.91
C GLY A 50 -17.91 19.93 11.74
N ARG A 51 -16.78 19.31 11.39
CA ARG A 51 -16.61 17.86 11.21
C ARG A 51 -15.31 17.38 11.82
N ALA A 52 -15.40 16.46 12.80
CA ALA A 52 -14.25 15.97 13.56
C ALA A 52 -13.12 15.35 12.72
N ASP A 53 -13.44 14.90 11.50
CA ASP A 53 -12.51 14.28 10.55
C ASP A 53 -11.91 15.25 9.52
N HIS A 54 -12.41 16.48 9.42
CA HIS A 54 -11.96 17.48 8.44
C HIS A 54 -11.09 18.55 9.11
N VAL A 55 -9.81 18.59 8.75
CA VAL A 55 -8.89 19.63 9.22
C VAL A 55 -8.72 20.69 8.14
N ILE A 56 -9.02 21.95 8.48
CA ILE A 56 -8.93 23.11 7.57
C ILE A 56 -7.87 24.13 7.97
N ASP A 57 -7.37 24.04 9.21
CA ASP A 57 -6.35 24.93 9.73
C ASP A 57 -4.99 24.61 9.05
N PRO A 58 -4.42 25.53 8.25
CA PRO A 58 -3.15 25.29 7.56
C PRO A 58 -1.96 25.17 8.52
N ASP A 59 -2.08 25.68 9.74
CA ASP A 59 -0.99 25.73 10.72
C ASP A 59 -1.06 24.58 11.74
N PHE A 60 -1.99 23.63 11.57
CA PHE A 60 -2.13 22.52 12.51
C PHE A 60 -0.92 21.57 12.48
N ASP A 61 -0.49 21.11 13.65
CA ASP A 61 0.56 20.07 13.75
C ASP A 61 -0.08 18.68 13.65
N PRO A 62 0.20 17.89 12.58
CA PRO A 62 -0.38 16.56 12.41
C PRO A 62 -0.01 15.58 13.52
N LYS A 63 1.09 15.81 14.26
CA LYS A 63 1.47 14.97 15.41
C LYS A 63 0.46 15.04 16.55
N THR A 64 -0.25 16.16 16.69
CA THR A 64 -1.29 16.31 17.73
C THR A 64 -2.50 15.41 17.50
N PHE A 65 -2.63 14.85 16.30
CA PHE A 65 -3.70 13.92 15.92
C PHE A 65 -3.26 12.45 16.00
N ASP A 66 -1.97 12.14 16.05
CA ASP A 66 -1.47 10.77 16.28
C ASP A 66 -1.42 10.44 17.77
N VAL A 67 -2.59 10.23 18.36
CA VAL A 67 -2.73 10.08 19.82
C VAL A 67 -2.53 8.63 20.29
N PRO A 68 -1.94 8.41 21.49
CA PRO A 68 -1.84 7.09 22.08
C PRO A 68 -3.18 6.38 22.18
N GLY A 69 -3.22 5.11 21.79
CA GLY A 69 -4.42 4.27 21.84
C GLY A 69 -5.35 4.38 20.61
N ALA A 70 -5.12 5.32 19.69
CA ALA A 70 -5.77 5.31 18.39
C ALA A 70 -5.32 4.08 17.59
N LYS A 71 -6.28 3.35 17.01
CA LYS A 71 -6.04 2.13 16.23
C LYS A 71 -6.52 2.30 14.79
N LEU A 72 -5.85 1.63 13.86
CA LEU A 72 -6.29 1.49 12.47
C LEU A 72 -6.85 0.08 12.22
N LEU A 73 -5.98 -0.94 12.15
CA LEU A 73 -6.41 -2.32 11.88
C LEU A 73 -6.72 -3.12 13.17
N GLY A 74 -6.18 -2.69 14.32
CA GLY A 74 -6.27 -3.41 15.58
C GLY A 74 -5.41 -4.68 15.62
N ASP A 75 -5.13 -5.15 16.84
CA ASP A 75 -4.09 -6.16 17.11
C ASP A 75 -4.34 -7.49 16.39
N ARG A 76 -5.61 -7.89 16.29
CA ARG A 76 -6.01 -9.13 15.59
C ARG A 76 -5.72 -9.08 14.09
N GLN A 77 -5.97 -7.96 13.42
CA GLN A 77 -5.69 -7.84 11.99
C GLN A 77 -4.19 -7.68 11.73
N LEU A 78 -3.46 -7.00 12.62
CA LEU A 78 -2.00 -6.91 12.54
C LEU A 78 -1.36 -8.29 12.70
N ALA A 79 -1.80 -9.10 13.66
CA ALA A 79 -1.36 -10.49 13.81
C ALA A 79 -1.68 -11.33 12.56
N PHE A 80 -2.90 -11.20 12.03
CA PHE A 80 -3.26 -11.85 10.76
C PHE A 80 -2.34 -11.42 9.60
N LEU A 81 -2.03 -10.13 9.49
CA LEU A 81 -1.15 -9.63 8.44
C LEU A 81 0.28 -10.13 8.62
N ALA A 82 0.78 -10.23 9.85
CA ALA A 82 2.11 -10.78 10.14
C ALA A 82 2.22 -12.26 9.72
N ASP A 83 1.22 -13.07 10.07
CA ASP A 83 1.14 -14.47 9.67
C ASP A 83 0.97 -14.61 8.15
N TRP A 84 0.07 -13.81 7.57
CA TRP A 84 -0.19 -13.82 6.14
C TRP A 84 1.03 -13.37 5.33
N ALA A 85 1.76 -12.35 5.76
CA ALA A 85 2.97 -11.87 5.08
C ALA A 85 4.08 -12.93 5.09
N ALA A 86 4.16 -13.71 6.17
CA ALA A 86 5.10 -14.82 6.30
C ALA A 86 4.71 -16.07 5.48
N ASP A 87 3.42 -16.33 5.31
CA ASP A 87 2.90 -17.53 4.63
C ASP A 87 2.78 -17.36 3.10
N TRP A 88 3.65 -18.03 2.36
CA TRP A 88 3.69 -18.03 0.90
C TRP A 88 3.28 -19.37 0.25
N ARG A 89 2.61 -20.24 1.00
CA ARG A 89 2.00 -21.46 0.42
C ARG A 89 1.06 -21.09 -0.72
N ASP A 90 1.11 -21.81 -1.83
CA ASP A 90 0.20 -21.66 -2.97
C ASP A 90 0.15 -20.25 -3.61
N ALA A 91 1.10 -19.37 -3.29
CA ALA A 91 1.10 -17.99 -3.73
C ALA A 91 2.42 -17.63 -4.41
N ASP A 92 2.31 -16.92 -5.53
CA ASP A 92 3.44 -16.36 -6.25
C ASP A 92 3.56 -14.84 -6.08
N MET A 93 2.43 -14.18 -5.86
CA MET A 93 2.33 -12.73 -5.62
C MET A 93 1.28 -12.47 -4.54
N LYS A 94 1.37 -11.31 -3.90
CA LYS A 94 0.48 -10.90 -2.81
C LYS A 94 -0.12 -9.53 -3.07
N ALA A 95 -1.36 -9.35 -2.64
CA ALA A 95 -2.02 -8.08 -2.61
C ALA A 95 -2.90 -7.94 -1.36
N ALA A 96 -3.21 -6.71 -0.96
CA ALA A 96 -4.15 -6.42 0.10
C ALA A 96 -5.31 -5.58 -0.43
N LEU A 97 -6.51 -5.89 0.04
CA LEU A 97 -7.74 -5.18 -0.25
C LEU A 97 -8.19 -4.47 1.01
N SER A 98 -8.34 -3.16 0.94
CA SER A 98 -8.82 -2.31 2.02
C SER A 98 -9.96 -1.42 1.50
N GLN A 99 -10.72 -0.81 2.40
CA GLN A 99 -11.82 0.06 2.02
C GLN A 99 -11.24 1.36 1.46
N THR A 100 -10.18 1.89 2.07
CA THR A 100 -9.48 3.10 1.62
C THR A 100 -7.96 2.94 1.62
N VAL A 101 -7.24 3.89 1.02
CA VAL A 101 -5.77 3.85 0.89
C VAL A 101 -5.05 4.43 2.11
N PHE A 102 -3.82 3.97 2.35
CA PHE A 102 -2.97 4.34 3.49
C PHE A 102 -2.28 5.72 3.32
N ALA A 103 -3.02 6.71 2.81
CA ALA A 103 -2.54 8.06 2.53
C ALA A 103 -3.70 9.08 2.46
N GLY A 104 -3.44 10.32 2.86
CA GLY A 104 -4.35 11.46 2.72
C GLY A 104 -4.07 12.29 1.47
N VAL A 105 -4.34 11.73 0.28
CA VAL A 105 -4.06 12.40 -1.01
C VAL A 105 -5.21 13.33 -1.46
N ALA A 106 -6.42 13.22 -0.91
CA ALA A 106 -7.48 14.17 -1.25
C ALA A 106 -7.27 15.49 -0.50
N THR A 107 -6.86 16.55 -1.21
CA THR A 107 -6.69 17.91 -0.64
C THR A 107 -7.87 18.83 -0.91
N LEU A 108 -8.67 18.53 -1.94
CA LEU A 108 -9.90 19.27 -2.26
C LEU A 108 -11.07 18.30 -2.18
N HIS A 109 -12.20 18.76 -1.64
CA HIS A 109 -13.34 17.90 -1.31
C HIS A 109 -14.68 18.52 -1.67
N GLY A 110 -15.66 17.66 -1.96
CA GLY A 110 -17.05 18.05 -2.15
C GLY A 110 -17.32 18.76 -3.48
N ALA A 111 -18.59 19.11 -3.70
CA ALA A 111 -19.05 19.69 -4.96
C ALA A 111 -18.33 21.00 -5.33
N GLU A 112 -17.93 21.78 -4.32
CA GLU A 112 -17.22 23.06 -4.48
C GLU A 112 -15.69 22.91 -4.44
N LEU A 113 -15.18 21.68 -4.26
CA LEU A 113 -13.74 21.39 -4.14
C LEU A 113 -13.04 22.29 -3.10
N PHE A 114 -13.65 22.46 -1.92
CA PHE A 114 -13.06 23.21 -0.82
C PHE A 114 -11.79 22.49 -0.31
N ARG A 115 -10.81 23.28 0.14
CA ARG A 115 -9.53 22.74 0.59
C ARG A 115 -9.64 22.16 2.00
N LEU A 116 -9.18 20.92 2.14
CA LEU A 116 -8.83 20.31 3.42
C LEU A 116 -7.31 20.18 3.50
N VAL A 117 -6.77 20.46 4.69
CA VAL A 117 -5.36 20.23 4.99
C VAL A 117 -5.16 18.74 5.27
N ALA A 118 -6.06 18.14 6.06
CA ALA A 118 -6.08 16.70 6.30
C ALA A 118 -7.51 16.15 6.40
N ASP A 119 -7.67 14.89 5.99
CA ASP A 119 -8.88 14.08 6.12
C ASP A 119 -8.55 12.86 6.98
N LEU A 120 -9.10 12.78 8.19
CA LEU A 120 -8.86 11.67 9.12
C LEU A 120 -9.63 10.42 8.72
N ASP A 121 -10.54 10.49 7.74
CA ASP A 121 -11.31 9.36 7.28
C ASP A 121 -10.46 8.38 6.44
N CYS A 122 -9.41 8.84 5.75
CA CYS A 122 -8.50 7.95 5.02
C CYS A 122 -7.62 7.09 5.95
N ASN A 123 -6.98 6.03 5.44
CA ASN A 123 -6.05 5.22 6.25
C ASN A 123 -4.66 5.87 6.41
N GLY A 124 -4.54 7.17 6.09
CA GLY A 124 -3.40 7.98 6.51
C GLY A 124 -3.38 8.26 8.01
N TRP A 125 -4.53 8.15 8.69
CA TRP A 125 -4.70 8.35 10.13
C TRP A 125 -5.32 7.10 10.81
N PRO A 126 -4.93 6.77 12.05
CA PRO A 126 -3.81 7.34 12.81
C PRO A 126 -2.45 6.95 12.20
N GLN A 127 -1.47 7.85 12.24
CA GLN A 127 -0.18 7.68 11.57
C GLN A 127 0.59 6.48 12.14
N THR A 128 0.59 6.27 13.45
CA THR A 128 1.18 5.09 14.08
C THR A 128 0.53 3.79 13.58
N GLY A 129 -0.81 3.75 13.53
CA GLY A 129 -1.56 2.59 13.04
C GLY A 129 -1.35 2.32 11.55
N ARG A 130 -1.26 3.39 10.73
CA ARG A 130 -0.89 3.32 9.31
C ARG A 130 0.49 2.68 9.13
N ASN A 131 1.49 3.15 9.87
CA ASN A 131 2.86 2.69 9.72
C ASN A 131 3.00 1.21 10.12
N GLN A 132 2.29 0.76 11.16
CA GLN A 132 2.21 -0.66 11.53
C GLN A 132 1.59 -1.51 10.40
N ALA A 133 0.49 -1.05 9.79
CA ALA A 133 -0.13 -1.76 8.67
C ALA A 133 0.81 -1.85 7.46
N LEU A 134 1.44 -0.73 7.08
CA LEU A 134 2.40 -0.69 5.97
C LEU A 134 3.62 -1.58 6.23
N HIS A 135 4.10 -1.67 7.47
CA HIS A 135 5.21 -2.54 7.84
C HIS A 135 4.89 -4.01 7.55
N GLU A 136 3.73 -4.48 8.00
CA GLU A 136 3.30 -5.87 7.78
C GLU A 136 3.03 -6.17 6.30
N LEU A 137 2.37 -5.26 5.58
CA LEU A 137 2.12 -5.39 4.14
C LEU A 137 3.42 -5.44 3.33
N ARG A 138 4.37 -4.56 3.67
CA ARG A 138 5.71 -4.50 3.08
C ARG A 138 6.45 -5.82 3.25
N ARG A 139 6.42 -6.44 4.44
CA ARG A 139 7.07 -7.74 4.72
C ARG A 139 6.61 -8.88 3.80
N GLY A 140 5.41 -8.77 3.24
CA GLY A 140 4.85 -9.70 2.26
C GLY A 140 4.97 -9.25 0.80
N PHE A 141 5.69 -8.17 0.49
CA PHE A 141 5.75 -7.57 -0.85
C PHE A 141 4.35 -7.30 -1.44
N ALA A 142 3.40 -6.90 -0.59
CA ALA A 142 2.00 -6.80 -0.97
C ALA A 142 1.71 -5.50 -1.73
N PHE A 143 1.07 -5.64 -2.89
CA PHE A 143 0.43 -4.50 -3.57
C PHE A 143 -0.91 -4.16 -2.92
N MET A 144 -1.21 -2.88 -2.72
CA MET A 144 -2.42 -2.45 -2.01
C MET A 144 -3.47 -1.93 -2.98
N VAL A 145 -4.72 -2.35 -2.79
CA VAL A 145 -5.87 -1.86 -3.55
C VAL A 145 -6.91 -1.35 -2.56
N GLY A 146 -7.31 -0.10 -2.71
CA GLY A 146 -8.34 0.55 -1.91
C GLY A 146 -9.34 1.30 -2.77
N GLY A 147 -10.43 1.79 -2.19
CA GLY A 147 -11.42 2.64 -2.84
C GLY A 147 -11.71 3.88 -1.98
N ASP A 148 -13.00 4.20 -1.81
CA ASP A 148 -13.54 5.22 -0.88
C ASP A 148 -13.21 6.68 -1.22
N GLN A 149 -12.00 6.98 -1.70
CA GLN A 149 -11.53 8.35 -1.87
C GLN A 149 -12.16 9.09 -3.05
N HIS A 150 -12.93 8.45 -3.92
CA HIS A 150 -13.54 9.11 -5.10
C HIS A 150 -12.54 9.93 -5.96
N LEU A 151 -11.28 9.53 -5.88
CA LEU A 151 -10.12 10.10 -6.56
C LEU A 151 -9.18 8.92 -6.76
N SER A 152 -9.05 8.46 -8.00
CA SER A 152 -8.13 7.37 -8.26
C SER A 152 -6.71 7.89 -8.12
N THR A 153 -5.87 7.11 -7.46
CA THR A 153 -4.47 7.49 -7.22
C THR A 153 -3.56 6.28 -7.35
N ILE A 154 -2.36 6.47 -7.90
CA ILE A 154 -1.23 5.58 -7.67
C ILE A 154 -0.28 6.25 -6.69
N VAL A 155 0.01 5.58 -5.57
CA VAL A 155 0.90 6.10 -4.53
C VAL A 155 1.95 5.05 -4.17
N HIS A 156 3.21 5.45 -4.12
CA HIS A 156 4.27 4.66 -3.49
C HIS A 156 4.47 5.18 -2.07
N HIS A 157 4.22 4.32 -1.08
CA HIS A 157 4.20 4.72 0.32
C HIS A 157 5.60 4.72 0.93
N GLY A 158 5.78 5.59 1.93
CA GLY A 158 6.91 5.56 2.85
C GLY A 158 6.47 5.45 4.31
N ILE A 159 7.31 4.81 5.13
CA ILE A 159 7.28 4.80 6.59
C ILE A 159 8.43 5.66 7.08
N ASP A 160 9.68 5.20 6.92
CA ASP A 160 10.87 5.88 7.42
C ASP A 160 11.37 6.96 6.45
N ASP A 161 11.24 6.69 5.14
CA ASP A 161 11.60 7.58 4.03
C ASP A 161 10.61 7.34 2.87
N TRP A 162 10.58 8.24 1.89
CA TRP A 162 9.80 8.05 0.66
C TRP A 162 10.18 6.76 -0.04
N ASN A 163 9.18 6.06 -0.58
CA ASN A 163 9.34 4.87 -1.41
C ASN A 163 9.96 3.67 -0.68
N ASP A 164 9.88 3.60 0.66
CA ASP A 164 10.43 2.49 1.43
C ASP A 164 9.40 1.40 1.78
N ALA A 165 8.12 1.58 1.39
CA ALA A 165 7.00 0.68 1.63
C ALA A 165 6.30 0.23 0.34
N GLY A 166 5.04 -0.21 0.43
CA GLY A 166 4.31 -0.78 -0.69
C GLY A 166 3.72 0.26 -1.65
N TRP A 167 3.30 -0.19 -2.83
CA TRP A 167 2.50 0.62 -3.76
C TRP A 167 1.02 0.41 -3.52
N SER A 168 0.23 1.46 -3.73
CA SER A 168 -1.23 1.41 -3.69
C SER A 168 -1.87 1.92 -4.97
N PHE A 169 -3.05 1.38 -5.25
CA PHE A 169 -4.00 1.91 -6.20
C PHE A 169 -5.33 2.17 -5.50
N CYS A 170 -5.73 3.45 -5.44
CA CYS A 170 -7.11 3.79 -5.14
C CYS A 170 -7.91 3.63 -6.44
N VAL A 171 -8.84 2.67 -6.48
CA VAL A 171 -9.70 2.48 -7.64
C VAL A 171 -10.69 3.64 -7.77
N PRO A 172 -11.08 4.02 -9.00
CA PRO A 172 -12.10 5.05 -9.21
C PRO A 172 -13.44 4.64 -8.63
N SER A 173 -14.24 5.64 -8.27
CA SER A 173 -15.66 5.39 -8.06
C SER A 173 -16.34 5.09 -9.39
N ILE A 174 -17.18 4.06 -9.41
CA ILE A 174 -17.99 3.68 -10.56
C ILE A 174 -18.93 4.83 -10.97
N ALA A 175 -19.44 5.60 -9.99
CA ALA A 175 -20.19 6.83 -10.20
C ALA A 175 -19.82 7.84 -9.10
N ASN A 176 -19.22 8.97 -9.49
CA ASN A 176 -18.61 9.88 -8.53
C ASN A 176 -19.56 11.03 -8.13
N PHE A 177 -20.22 10.89 -6.98
CA PHE A 177 -21.12 11.91 -6.46
C PHE A 177 -20.45 12.95 -5.54
N TYR A 178 -19.29 12.62 -4.99
CA TYR A 178 -18.53 13.48 -4.08
C TYR A 178 -17.11 13.61 -4.63
N PRO A 179 -16.86 14.57 -5.53
CA PRO A 179 -15.56 14.68 -6.18
C PRO A 179 -14.51 15.12 -5.17
N ARG A 180 -13.30 14.61 -5.37
CA ARG A 180 -12.09 15.00 -4.65
C ARG A 180 -10.98 15.27 -5.66
N ALA A 181 -10.00 16.07 -5.28
CA ALA A 181 -8.82 16.34 -6.10
C ALA A 181 -7.54 16.42 -5.25
N TRP A 182 -6.44 16.02 -5.87
CA TRP A 182 -5.08 16.21 -5.38
C TRP A 182 -4.46 17.44 -6.03
N VAL A 183 -4.40 18.52 -5.27
CA VAL A 183 -3.85 19.81 -5.67
C VAL A 183 -2.90 20.27 -4.57
N PRO A 184 -1.65 19.77 -4.57
CA PRO A 184 -0.66 20.19 -3.59
C PRO A 184 -0.30 21.67 -3.79
N LEU A 185 0.16 22.31 -2.72
CA LEU A 185 0.51 23.74 -2.74
C LEU A 185 1.86 24.01 -3.42
N THR A 186 2.74 23.00 -3.44
CA THR A 186 4.05 23.07 -4.08
C THR A 186 4.23 21.86 -5.01
N PRO A 187 5.07 21.96 -6.05
CA PRO A 187 5.43 20.81 -6.86
C PRO A 187 6.08 19.69 -6.03
N GLY A 188 5.89 18.44 -6.44
CA GLY A 188 6.47 17.28 -5.77
C GLY A 188 7.97 17.14 -6.00
N GLY A 189 8.68 16.68 -4.97
CA GLY A 189 10.12 16.43 -5.04
C GLY A 189 10.47 15.18 -5.86
N ASN A 190 11.66 15.12 -6.47
CA ASN A 190 12.16 13.95 -7.20
C ASN A 190 11.14 13.36 -8.20
N ARG A 191 10.40 14.25 -8.85
CA ARG A 191 9.42 13.93 -9.90
C ARG A 191 10.15 13.51 -11.18
N GLU A 192 9.60 12.54 -11.92
CA GLU A 192 10.13 12.18 -13.23
C GLU A 192 9.98 13.34 -14.23
N ALA A 193 10.97 13.50 -15.11
CA ALA A 193 10.95 14.53 -16.14
C ALA A 193 9.69 14.41 -17.03
N GLY A 194 9.01 15.52 -17.28
CA GLY A 194 7.79 15.57 -18.09
C GLY A 194 6.49 15.20 -17.35
N MET A 195 6.55 14.71 -16.11
CA MET A 195 5.34 14.44 -15.33
C MET A 195 4.68 15.74 -14.79
N PRO A 196 3.38 15.75 -14.46
CA PRO A 196 2.71 16.93 -13.89
C PRO A 196 3.26 17.33 -12.52
N ASP A 197 3.22 18.60 -12.16
CA ASP A 197 3.77 19.12 -10.88
C ASP A 197 3.15 18.51 -9.63
N TYR A 198 1.91 18.02 -9.72
CA TYR A 198 1.26 17.31 -8.61
C TYR A 198 1.88 15.93 -8.32
N THR A 199 2.82 15.44 -9.15
CA THR A 199 3.47 14.13 -8.96
C THR A 199 4.83 14.26 -8.29
N GLY A 200 5.35 13.16 -7.74
CA GLY A 200 6.60 13.13 -6.99
C GLY A 200 6.38 12.95 -5.49
N LYS A 201 7.41 13.27 -4.70
CA LYS A 201 7.49 13.11 -3.24
C LYS A 201 6.80 14.25 -2.51
N PHE A 202 5.93 13.91 -1.56
CA PHE A 202 5.22 14.83 -0.68
C PHE A 202 5.16 14.28 0.74
N LEU A 203 4.94 15.19 1.69
CA LEU A 203 4.26 14.84 2.94
C LEU A 203 2.78 15.11 2.70
N ASP A 204 1.92 14.12 2.99
CA ASP A 204 0.48 14.38 2.99
C ASP A 204 0.08 15.26 4.18
N GLY A 205 -1.21 15.63 4.26
CA GLY A 205 -1.75 16.47 5.34
C GLY A 205 -1.49 15.96 6.75
N LEU A 206 -1.16 14.67 6.91
CA LEU A 206 -0.91 14.01 8.18
C LEU A 206 0.58 13.79 8.44
N GLY A 207 1.44 14.35 7.58
CA GLY A 207 2.90 14.20 7.66
C GLY A 207 3.41 12.86 7.15
N ASN A 208 2.61 12.09 6.41
CA ASN A 208 3.06 10.80 5.89
C ASN A 208 3.88 10.96 4.60
N HIS A 209 4.96 10.18 4.48
CA HIS A 209 5.71 10.06 3.24
C HIS A 209 4.86 9.39 2.14
N VAL A 210 4.56 10.14 1.07
CA VAL A 210 3.83 9.65 -0.10
C VAL A 210 4.51 10.13 -1.37
N THR A 211 4.67 9.22 -2.34
CA THR A 211 5.06 9.58 -3.70
C THR A 211 3.86 9.39 -4.61
N VAL A 212 3.25 10.48 -5.06
CA VAL A 212 2.08 10.45 -5.93
C VAL A 212 2.52 10.32 -7.38
N TRP A 213 2.02 9.30 -8.07
CA TRP A 213 2.38 9.00 -9.46
C TRP A 213 1.31 9.43 -10.46
N ALA A 214 0.05 9.27 -10.07
CA ALA A 214 -1.09 9.61 -10.90
C ALA A 214 -2.28 9.94 -9.99
N ALA A 215 -3.11 10.88 -10.42
CA ALA A 215 -4.34 11.25 -9.75
C ALA A 215 -5.41 11.62 -10.81
N THR A 216 -6.64 11.14 -10.67
CA THR A 216 -7.75 11.51 -11.57
C THR A 216 -8.38 12.84 -11.14
N ASN A 217 -7.58 13.91 -11.15
CA ASN A 217 -8.07 15.25 -10.82
C ASN A 217 -9.18 15.65 -11.81
N PRO A 218 -10.37 16.07 -11.33
CA PRO A 218 -11.40 16.64 -12.20
C PRO A 218 -10.84 17.81 -13.00
N GLY A 219 -11.24 17.89 -14.26
CA GLY A 219 -10.68 18.86 -15.21
C GLY A 219 -11.73 19.39 -16.16
N LYS A 220 -11.37 19.52 -17.44
CA LYS A 220 -12.29 19.98 -18.48
C LYS A 220 -13.44 18.97 -18.67
N PRO A 221 -14.65 19.45 -19.03
CA PRO A 221 -15.77 18.59 -19.38
C PRO A 221 -15.36 17.53 -20.41
N THR A 222 -15.88 16.32 -20.22
CA THR A 222 -15.61 15.18 -21.11
C THR A 222 -16.36 15.28 -22.44
N GLY A 223 -17.36 16.17 -22.52
CA GLY A 223 -18.26 16.29 -23.66
C GLY A 223 -19.29 15.15 -23.77
N ARG A 224 -19.47 14.37 -22.69
CA ARG A 224 -20.38 13.22 -22.64
C ARG A 224 -21.54 13.47 -21.68
N GLU A 225 -22.74 13.09 -22.11
CA GLU A 225 -23.96 13.23 -21.31
C GLU A 225 -24.36 11.92 -20.60
N PRO A 226 -24.87 11.97 -19.35
CA PRO A 226 -25.03 13.17 -18.55
C PRO A 226 -23.70 13.64 -17.94
N ALA A 227 -23.38 14.94 -18.04
CA ALA A 227 -22.13 15.51 -17.52
C ALA A 227 -21.88 15.16 -16.04
N ALA A 228 -22.94 15.13 -15.22
CA ALA A 228 -22.86 14.76 -13.80
C ALA A 228 -22.33 13.34 -13.55
N LEU A 229 -22.51 12.42 -14.51
CA LEU A 229 -21.94 11.08 -14.43
C LEU A 229 -20.48 11.09 -14.89
N HIS A 230 -20.13 11.80 -15.97
CA HIS A 230 -18.85 11.65 -16.68
C HIS A 230 -17.74 12.63 -16.26
N ASP A 231 -18.07 13.84 -15.83
CA ASP A 231 -17.07 14.91 -15.62
C ASP A 231 -16.39 14.86 -14.25
N ARG A 232 -16.89 14.00 -13.35
CA ARG A 232 -16.31 13.77 -12.02
C ARG A 232 -15.35 12.58 -12.00
N MET A 233 -14.76 12.26 -13.15
CA MET A 233 -13.76 11.20 -13.32
C MET A 233 -14.20 9.81 -12.80
N PRO A 234 -15.42 9.33 -13.11
CA PRO A 234 -15.84 7.98 -12.73
C PRO A 234 -15.08 6.90 -13.50
N GLY A 235 -15.03 5.67 -13.00
CA GLY A 235 -14.38 4.63 -13.76
C GLY A 235 -14.31 3.30 -13.08
N TYR A 236 -13.47 2.44 -13.64
CA TYR A 236 -13.08 1.18 -13.04
C TYR A 236 -11.57 0.97 -13.20
N GLY A 237 -11.01 0.16 -12.31
CA GLY A 237 -9.61 -0.21 -12.33
C GLY A 237 -9.41 -1.65 -12.79
N ILE A 238 -8.31 -1.91 -13.51
CA ILE A 238 -7.86 -3.28 -13.81
C ILE A 238 -6.44 -3.41 -13.26
N VAL A 239 -6.21 -4.42 -12.42
CA VAL A 239 -4.87 -4.76 -11.92
C VAL A 239 -4.47 -6.12 -12.50
N ARG A 240 -3.43 -6.14 -13.33
CA ARG A 240 -2.93 -7.36 -13.97
C ARG A 240 -1.68 -7.85 -13.23
N PHE A 241 -1.77 -9.05 -12.67
CA PHE A 241 -0.64 -9.73 -12.05
C PHE A 241 0.02 -10.66 -13.07
N ASN A 242 1.17 -10.27 -13.61
CA ASN A 242 1.96 -11.16 -14.46
C ASN A 242 2.89 -11.99 -13.59
N LYS A 243 2.47 -13.22 -13.30
CA LYS A 243 3.25 -14.15 -12.46
C LYS A 243 4.57 -14.54 -13.12
N ALA A 244 4.62 -14.78 -14.43
CA ALA A 244 5.86 -15.17 -15.08
C ALA A 244 6.93 -14.07 -14.95
N GLU A 245 6.52 -12.81 -15.17
CA GLU A 245 7.45 -11.68 -15.08
C GLU A 245 7.64 -11.10 -13.68
N ARG A 246 6.76 -11.43 -12.74
CA ARG A 246 6.63 -10.81 -11.41
C ARG A 246 6.39 -9.30 -11.50
N THR A 247 5.52 -8.89 -12.41
CA THR A 247 5.12 -7.49 -12.59
C THR A 247 3.63 -7.29 -12.34
N ILE A 248 3.28 -6.08 -11.95
CA ILE A 248 1.91 -5.64 -11.67
C ILE A 248 1.62 -4.45 -12.55
N THR A 249 0.65 -4.56 -13.46
CA THR A 249 0.19 -3.46 -14.31
C THR A 249 -1.12 -2.92 -13.75
N ILE A 250 -1.14 -1.62 -13.49
CA ILE A 250 -2.25 -0.87 -12.92
C ILE A 250 -2.86 -0.07 -14.06
N GLU A 251 -4.16 -0.26 -14.28
CA GLU A 251 -4.94 0.46 -15.29
C GLU A 251 -6.11 1.18 -14.62
N CYS A 252 -6.44 2.37 -15.14
CA CYS A 252 -7.59 3.15 -14.67
C CYS A 252 -8.34 3.72 -15.87
N TRP A 253 -9.56 3.21 -16.08
CA TRP A 253 -10.35 3.50 -17.27
C TRP A 253 -11.55 4.39 -16.90
N PRO A 254 -11.89 5.39 -17.74
CA PRO A 254 -13.16 6.07 -17.64
C PRO A 254 -14.32 5.08 -17.69
N ARG A 255 -15.43 5.38 -17.00
CA ARG A 255 -16.59 4.48 -16.91
C ARG A 255 -17.11 4.00 -18.27
N TYR A 256 -17.11 4.88 -19.27
CA TYR A 256 -17.63 4.60 -20.60
C TYR A 256 -16.66 3.80 -21.48
N ALA A 257 -15.40 3.65 -21.05
CA ALA A 257 -14.38 3.07 -21.90
C ALA A 257 -14.46 1.53 -21.89
N ASP A 258 -14.25 0.92 -23.05
CA ASP A 258 -13.98 -0.47 -23.37
C ASP A 258 -12.46 -0.65 -23.62
N PRO A 259 -11.74 -1.39 -22.76
CA PRO A 259 -10.30 -1.61 -22.91
C PRO A 259 -9.91 -2.42 -24.15
N SER A 260 -10.87 -3.07 -24.82
CA SER A 260 -10.64 -3.79 -26.07
C SER A 260 -10.63 -2.88 -27.29
N ASN A 261 -11.18 -1.66 -27.17
CA ASN A 261 -11.20 -0.68 -28.24
C ASN A 261 -9.86 0.10 -28.28
N PRO A 262 -9.07 0.00 -29.37
CA PRO A 262 -7.77 0.66 -29.48
C PRO A 262 -7.84 2.18 -29.60
N ASP A 263 -9.03 2.78 -29.78
CA ASP A 263 -9.21 4.24 -29.84
C ASP A 263 -9.51 4.86 -28.47
N GLU A 264 -9.85 4.04 -27.49
CA GLU A 264 -10.15 4.51 -26.15
C GLU A 264 -8.91 4.55 -25.26
N ARG A 265 -8.96 5.40 -24.25
CA ARG A 265 -7.79 5.78 -23.45
C ARG A 265 -8.10 5.67 -21.97
N GLN A 266 -7.09 5.26 -21.23
CA GLN A 266 -7.07 5.34 -19.77
C GLN A 266 -6.98 6.81 -19.33
N TYR A 267 -7.22 7.04 -18.04
CA TYR A 267 -6.92 8.35 -17.46
C TYR A 267 -5.43 8.68 -17.54
N PRO A 268 -5.05 9.97 -17.67
CA PRO A 268 -3.65 10.38 -17.71
C PRO A 268 -2.85 9.87 -16.50
N GLY A 269 -1.65 9.34 -16.76
CA GLY A 269 -0.79 8.71 -15.75
C GLY A 269 -0.93 7.19 -15.66
N TRP A 270 -1.92 6.60 -16.34
CA TRP A 270 -2.06 5.14 -16.50
C TRP A 270 -1.85 4.72 -17.97
N PRO A 271 -1.42 3.47 -18.24
CA PRO A 271 -1.11 2.43 -17.27
C PRO A 271 0.24 2.64 -16.58
N LYS A 272 0.40 2.08 -15.38
CA LYS A 272 1.69 1.99 -14.67
C LYS A 272 2.02 0.53 -14.40
N THR A 273 3.24 0.10 -14.75
CA THR A 273 3.76 -1.22 -14.41
C THR A 273 4.85 -1.09 -13.36
N ILE A 274 4.78 -1.93 -12.32
CA ILE A 274 5.79 -2.06 -11.27
C ILE A 274 6.28 -3.51 -11.16
N SER A 275 7.46 -3.71 -10.58
CA SER A 275 7.94 -5.02 -10.16
C SER A 275 7.31 -5.41 -8.82
N GLN A 276 7.12 -6.71 -8.58
CA GLN A 276 6.76 -7.23 -7.26
C GLN A 276 7.71 -6.73 -6.16
N LEU A 277 9.01 -6.65 -6.49
CA LEU A 277 10.04 -6.23 -5.54
C LEU A 277 9.92 -4.75 -5.15
N ASP A 278 9.23 -3.93 -5.95
CA ASP A 278 9.02 -2.52 -5.65
C ASP A 278 8.09 -2.32 -4.44
N ASN A 279 7.33 -3.35 -4.03
CA ASN A 279 6.52 -3.31 -2.81
C ASN A 279 7.31 -3.52 -1.51
N TYR A 280 8.63 -3.70 -1.62
CA TYR A 280 9.54 -3.63 -0.49
C TYR A 280 10.63 -2.61 -0.84
N GLY A 281 10.35 -1.33 -0.68
CA GLY A 281 11.22 -0.28 -1.15
C GLY A 281 12.45 0.04 -0.29
N ARG A 282 12.53 -0.44 0.97
CA ARG A 282 13.65 -0.10 1.87
C ARG A 282 15.02 -0.32 1.22
N ARG A 283 15.88 0.68 1.33
CA ARG A 283 17.26 0.62 0.84
C ARG A 283 18.08 -0.36 1.67
N ALA A 284 18.82 -1.25 1.01
CA ALA A 284 19.71 -2.19 1.69
C ALA A 284 20.86 -1.44 2.37
N VAL A 285 21.13 -1.78 3.64
CA VAL A 285 22.36 -1.34 4.35
C VAL A 285 23.45 -2.40 4.17
N ARG A 286 23.05 -3.67 4.22
CA ARG A 286 23.89 -4.85 3.98
C ARG A 286 23.12 -5.86 3.13
N TYR A 287 23.82 -6.91 2.71
CA TYR A 287 23.22 -8.03 1.99
C TYR A 287 23.63 -9.35 2.65
N LEU A 288 22.82 -10.38 2.48
CA LEU A 288 23.24 -11.74 2.80
C LEU A 288 23.95 -12.37 1.58
N PRO A 289 24.71 -13.46 1.76
CA PRO A 289 25.23 -14.24 0.65
C PRO A 289 24.14 -14.57 -0.37
N THR A 290 24.51 -14.57 -1.66
CA THR A 290 23.61 -15.01 -2.72
C THR A 290 23.25 -16.48 -2.51
N ILE A 291 21.97 -16.75 -2.36
CA ILE A 291 21.44 -18.10 -2.22
C ILE A 291 21.21 -18.65 -3.62
N LYS A 292 21.89 -19.75 -3.95
CA LYS A 292 21.71 -20.47 -5.21
C LYS A 292 21.10 -21.84 -4.94
N VAL A 293 19.89 -22.03 -5.41
CA VAL A 293 19.08 -23.23 -5.20
C VAL A 293 19.22 -24.18 -6.39
N ARG A 294 19.29 -25.48 -6.13
CA ARG A 294 19.25 -26.55 -7.13
C ARG A 294 18.17 -27.55 -6.74
N GLY A 295 17.42 -28.06 -7.72
CA GLY A 295 16.35 -29.05 -7.50
C GLY A 295 14.97 -28.44 -7.17
N MET A 296 14.83 -27.11 -7.21
CA MET A 296 13.56 -26.42 -6.97
C MET A 296 13.50 -25.13 -7.79
N ALA A 297 12.36 -24.89 -8.44
CA ALA A 297 12.04 -23.63 -9.11
C ALA A 297 11.28 -22.71 -8.16
N ASP A 298 11.55 -21.41 -8.23
CA ASP A 298 10.88 -20.36 -7.45
C ASP A 298 10.69 -20.71 -5.95
N PRO A 299 11.78 -21.04 -5.22
CA PRO A 299 11.69 -21.35 -3.81
C PRO A 299 11.23 -20.12 -3.01
N VAL A 300 10.56 -20.35 -1.89
CA VAL A 300 10.30 -19.30 -0.90
C VAL A 300 11.54 -19.10 -0.06
N LEU A 301 11.90 -17.84 0.14
CA LEU A 301 12.95 -17.39 1.05
C LEU A 301 12.31 -16.55 2.16
N GLN A 302 12.53 -16.95 3.41
CA GLN A 302 12.23 -16.15 4.60
C GLN A 302 13.53 -15.71 5.25
N VAL A 303 13.64 -14.42 5.52
CA VAL A 303 14.79 -13.79 6.19
C VAL A 303 14.37 -13.44 7.61
N ILE A 304 15.12 -13.92 8.59
CA ILE A 304 14.87 -13.70 10.02
C ILE A 304 16.11 -13.07 10.63
N ASP A 305 15.95 -11.95 11.32
CA ASP A 305 17.02 -11.33 12.08
C ASP A 305 17.21 -12.07 13.41
N GLU A 306 18.42 -12.56 13.70
CA GLU A 306 18.65 -13.39 14.89
C GLU A 306 18.70 -12.57 16.18
N ALA A 307 18.82 -11.24 16.11
CA ALA A 307 18.92 -10.40 17.30
C ALA A 307 17.58 -10.26 18.05
N ASP A 308 16.46 -10.29 17.34
CA ASP A 308 15.09 -10.16 17.90
C ASP A 308 14.14 -11.25 17.42
N GLY A 309 14.57 -12.11 16.49
CA GLY A 309 13.73 -13.15 15.90
C GLY A 309 12.70 -12.61 14.91
N GLU A 310 12.77 -11.33 14.53
CA GLU A 310 11.80 -10.73 13.61
C GLU A 310 11.98 -11.30 12.20
N ILE A 311 10.87 -11.66 11.56
CA ILE A 311 10.85 -11.94 10.12
C ILE A 311 11.00 -10.62 9.37
N VAL A 312 12.18 -10.37 8.81
CA VAL A 312 12.48 -9.17 8.01
C VAL A 312 11.60 -9.11 6.76
N TYR A 313 11.41 -10.26 6.08
CA TYR A 313 10.41 -10.50 5.04
C TYR A 313 10.38 -11.97 4.63
N THR A 314 9.31 -12.34 3.92
CA THR A 314 9.24 -13.59 3.14
C THR A 314 8.92 -13.26 1.68
N LEU A 315 9.54 -13.98 0.74
CA LEU A 315 9.33 -13.81 -0.70
C LEU A 315 9.43 -15.14 -1.43
N ARG A 316 8.51 -15.42 -2.36
CA ARG A 316 8.75 -16.42 -3.42
C ARG A 316 9.61 -15.80 -4.51
N ILE A 317 10.85 -16.26 -4.65
CA ILE A 317 11.79 -15.66 -5.61
C ILE A 317 11.44 -16.09 -7.04
N LYS A 318 11.83 -15.27 -8.04
CA LYS A 318 11.82 -15.68 -9.45
C LYS A 318 13.13 -16.38 -9.79
N GLY A 319 13.05 -17.61 -10.29
CA GLY A 319 14.19 -18.45 -10.64
C GLY A 319 14.77 -19.18 -9.43
N SER A 320 16.09 -19.39 -9.45
CA SER A 320 16.80 -20.24 -8.47
C SER A 320 17.95 -19.52 -7.77
N SER A 321 18.02 -18.19 -7.87
CA SER A 321 19.07 -17.39 -7.27
C SER A 321 18.53 -16.08 -6.74
N PHE A 322 18.87 -15.72 -5.51
CA PHE A 322 18.47 -14.45 -4.91
C PHE A 322 19.52 -13.97 -3.92
N ARG A 323 19.80 -12.66 -3.92
CA ARG A 323 20.68 -12.01 -2.93
C ARG A 323 19.81 -11.21 -1.96
N PRO A 324 19.60 -11.69 -0.72
CA PRO A 324 18.72 -11.02 0.22
C PRO A 324 19.30 -9.68 0.66
N LYS A 325 18.46 -8.65 0.75
CA LYS A 325 18.83 -7.36 1.37
C LYS A 325 18.46 -7.37 2.84
N VAL A 326 19.27 -6.72 3.65
CA VAL A 326 18.99 -6.51 5.09
C VAL A 326 19.32 -5.07 5.48
N PHE A 327 18.72 -4.62 6.57
CA PHE A 327 18.63 -3.18 6.90
C PHE A 327 19.50 -2.79 8.09
N ARG A 328 20.27 -3.73 8.62
CA ARG A 328 21.34 -3.50 9.59
C ARG A 328 22.43 -4.55 9.41
N GLU A 329 23.57 -4.30 10.02
CA GLU A 329 24.60 -5.31 10.19
C GLU A 329 24.19 -6.30 11.28
N GLY A 330 24.40 -7.58 11.04
CA GLY A 330 24.02 -8.61 11.99
C GLY A 330 24.10 -10.02 11.43
N VAL A 331 23.49 -10.93 12.19
CA VAL A 331 23.41 -12.36 11.91
C VAL A 331 21.96 -12.73 11.61
N TYR A 332 21.78 -13.57 10.61
CA TYR A 332 20.46 -13.89 10.07
C TYR A 332 20.26 -15.39 9.93
N THR A 333 19.02 -15.81 10.15
CA THR A 333 18.52 -17.12 9.75
C THR A 333 17.78 -17.01 8.42
N LEU A 334 18.07 -17.92 7.50
CA LEU A 334 17.38 -18.08 6.23
C LEU A 334 16.60 -19.39 6.22
N LYS A 335 15.29 -19.32 5.94
CA LYS A 335 14.52 -20.51 5.56
C LYS A 335 14.29 -20.47 4.06
N VAL A 336 14.63 -21.55 3.37
CA VAL A 336 14.56 -21.66 1.90
C VAL A 336 13.80 -22.93 1.54
N GLY A 337 12.89 -22.90 0.57
CA GLY A 337 12.25 -24.11 0.06
C GLY A 337 10.78 -23.95 -0.29
N GLU A 338 10.00 -25.03 -0.18
CA GLU A 338 8.54 -25.00 -0.37
C GLU A 338 7.81 -24.99 0.99
N PRO A 339 7.15 -23.87 1.37
CA PRO A 339 6.53 -23.73 2.68
C PRO A 339 5.50 -24.82 2.99
N GLY A 340 5.44 -25.24 4.26
CA GLY A 340 4.49 -26.27 4.72
C GLY A 340 4.86 -27.70 4.32
N THR A 341 6.05 -27.94 3.78
CA THR A 341 6.56 -29.27 3.42
C THR A 341 7.89 -29.55 4.11
N GLU A 342 8.32 -30.82 4.11
CA GLU A 342 9.66 -31.22 4.55
C GLU A 342 10.78 -30.66 3.66
N LYS A 343 10.44 -30.13 2.47
CA LYS A 343 11.35 -29.46 1.55
C LYS A 343 11.56 -27.99 1.94
N MET A 344 11.71 -27.72 3.23
CA MET A 344 12.18 -26.45 3.79
C MET A 344 13.51 -26.68 4.50
N LYS A 345 14.52 -25.87 4.17
CA LYS A 345 15.84 -25.91 4.80
C LYS A 345 16.10 -24.63 5.57
N THR A 346 16.66 -24.76 6.76
CA THR A 346 17.03 -23.64 7.64
C THR A 346 18.55 -23.50 7.66
N LEU A 347 19.03 -22.28 7.45
CA LEU A 347 20.44 -21.91 7.52
C LEU A 347 20.57 -20.82 8.59
N THR A 348 21.26 -21.10 9.68
CA THR A 348 21.47 -20.16 10.79
C THR A 348 22.86 -19.53 10.72
N GLY A 349 23.09 -18.47 11.49
CA GLY A 349 24.42 -17.88 11.63
C GLY A 349 24.92 -17.16 10.38
N ILE A 350 24.02 -16.72 9.49
CA ILE A 350 24.40 -16.10 8.22
C ILE A 350 24.74 -14.64 8.45
N GLN A 351 26.04 -14.35 8.41
CA GLN A 351 26.58 -13.01 8.55
C GLN A 351 26.18 -12.11 7.37
N SER A 352 25.71 -10.91 7.69
CA SER A 352 25.54 -9.86 6.70
C SER A 352 26.88 -9.42 6.10
N LEU A 353 26.85 -8.99 4.85
CA LEU A 353 27.99 -8.58 4.05
C LEU A 353 27.80 -7.14 3.60
N ALA A 354 28.92 -6.42 3.53
CA ALA A 354 28.94 -5.11 2.89
C ALA A 354 28.46 -5.20 1.42
N PRO A 355 27.81 -4.16 0.86
CA PRO A 355 27.19 -4.20 -0.46
C PRO A 355 28.10 -4.71 -1.59
N GLU A 356 29.37 -4.34 -1.55
CA GLU A 356 30.43 -4.70 -2.51
C GLU A 356 30.95 -6.13 -2.35
N LYS A 357 30.76 -6.76 -1.18
CA LYS A 357 31.22 -8.13 -0.92
C LYS A 357 30.24 -9.16 -1.44
N SER A 358 30.75 -10.15 -2.16
CA SER A 358 29.97 -11.27 -2.69
C SER A 358 30.40 -12.59 -2.08
N ARG A 359 29.42 -13.38 -1.64
CA ARG A 359 29.56 -14.78 -1.21
C ARG A 359 28.36 -15.54 -1.75
N MET A 360 28.53 -16.84 -1.98
CA MET A 360 27.46 -17.72 -2.43
C MET A 360 27.25 -18.85 -1.43
N ILE A 361 25.98 -19.17 -1.15
CA ILE A 361 25.58 -20.40 -0.45
C ILE A 361 24.75 -21.24 -1.41
N ARG A 362 25.09 -22.52 -1.54
CA ARG A 362 24.35 -23.46 -2.39
C ARG A 362 23.41 -24.30 -1.54
N VAL A 363 22.14 -24.34 -1.92
CA VAL A 363 21.11 -25.15 -1.27
C VAL A 363 20.59 -26.16 -2.30
N LYS A 364 20.75 -27.46 -2.02
CA LYS A 364 20.29 -28.54 -2.89
C LYS A 364 19.05 -29.17 -2.27
N PHE A 365 17.96 -29.31 -3.03
CA PHE A 365 16.77 -30.07 -2.65
C PHE A 365 16.77 -31.43 -3.30
#